data_AF-T0Y850-F1
#
_entry.id   AF-T0Y850-F1
#
_cell.length_a   1.000
_cell.length_b   1.000
_cell.length_c   1.000
_cell.angle_alpha   90.00
_cell.angle_beta   90.00
_cell.angle_gamma   90.00
#
_symmetry.space_group_name_H-M   'P 1'
#
loop_
_entity.id
_entity.type
_entity.pdbx_description
1 polymer ?
#
loop_
_entity_poly.entity_id
_entity_poly.type
_entity_poly.pdbx_seq_one_letter_code
_entity_poly.pdbx_strand_id
1 'polypeptide(L)'
;MICCIAGTFGIWSCRVNSCYHSPLSFAWETPLASFQEISKFLASAERRAFKQAVYAVQDDSAALDVVQDAMLKLTESYSDRPVEELPPLFQRILQNTIRDHYRRFKVRSAWTPLAGSFQRGVEEGDDDFDILDSVEDSGEGRHFSLVPDLQLNQKQTLVLIEIALQNLPPRQREA
;
A
#
# COMPACT_ATOMS: atom_id res chain seq x y z
N MET A 1 -0.73 -31.12 29.91
CA MET A 1 0.01 -32.39 29.72
C MET A 1 -0.41 -32.99 28.38
N ILE A 2 0.48 -32.84 27.41
CA ILE A 2 0.75 -33.58 26.15
C ILE A 2 -0.17 -34.78 25.84
N CYS A 3 -0.85 -34.82 24.68
CA CYS A 3 -0.38 -35.51 23.44
C CYS A 3 -1.47 -35.59 22.34
N CYS A 4 -1.02 -35.48 21.08
CA CYS A 4 -1.58 -35.92 19.78
C CYS A 4 -1.42 -34.79 18.75
N ILE A 5 -0.23 -34.61 18.17
CA ILE A 5 0.28 -35.25 16.94
C ILE A 5 -0.47 -34.79 15.67
N ALA A 6 0.25 -33.98 14.91
CA ALA A 6 0.41 -33.88 13.45
C ALA A 6 -0.72 -34.36 12.51
N GLY A 7 -0.97 -33.53 11.49
CA GLY A 7 -1.29 -34.05 10.16
C GLY A 7 -2.35 -33.26 9.40
N THR A 8 -1.87 -32.33 8.57
CA THR A 8 -2.17 -32.24 7.12
C THR A 8 -3.62 -32.26 6.61
N PHE A 9 -3.83 -31.30 5.69
CA PHE A 9 -4.86 -31.25 4.64
C PHE A 9 -6.23 -30.71 5.02
N GLY A 10 -6.41 -29.44 4.65
CA GLY A 10 -7.67 -28.75 4.65
C GLY A 10 -8.65 -29.38 3.67
N ILE A 11 -9.85 -29.62 4.17
CA ILE A 11 -11.05 -29.82 3.37
C ILE A 11 -12.11 -28.94 4.01
N TRP A 12 -12.60 -28.00 3.21
CA TRP A 12 -13.76 -27.17 3.47
C TRP A 12 -14.99 -28.06 3.66
N SER A 13 -15.65 -28.04 4.81
CA SER A 13 -17.11 -28.15 4.86
C SER A 13 -17.69 -27.76 6.22
N CYS A 14 -18.60 -26.80 6.14
CA CYS A 14 -19.55 -26.41 7.17
C CYS A 14 -20.16 -27.60 7.93
N ARG A 15 -20.02 -27.56 9.26
CA ARG A 15 -21.08 -27.98 10.17
C ARG A 15 -21.02 -27.14 11.45
N VAL A 16 -21.49 -25.89 11.35
CA VAL A 16 -21.95 -25.16 12.52
C VAL A 16 -23.26 -25.81 12.96
N ASN A 17 -23.16 -26.84 13.79
CA ASN A 17 -24.30 -27.35 14.53
C ASN A 17 -24.21 -26.80 15.96
N SER A 18 -24.93 -25.71 16.14
CA SER A 18 -25.62 -25.28 17.36
C SER A 18 -25.27 -26.03 18.65
N CYS A 19 -24.55 -25.34 19.54
CA CYS A 19 -24.64 -25.51 20.99
C CYS A 19 -24.22 -24.20 21.67
N TYR A 20 -25.10 -23.20 21.66
CA TYR A 20 -25.12 -22.19 22.71
C TYR A 20 -26.54 -22.10 23.25
N HIS A 21 -26.81 -22.96 24.23
CA HIS A 21 -27.87 -22.73 25.19
C HIS A 21 -27.28 -21.98 26.37
N SER A 22 -27.67 -20.72 26.54
CA SER A 22 -27.54 -20.00 27.81
C SER A 22 -28.63 -18.94 27.86
N PRO A 23 -29.66 -19.10 28.73
CA PRO A 23 -30.72 -18.14 28.90
C PRO A 23 -30.33 -17.21 30.04
N LEU A 24 -29.74 -16.07 29.74
CA LEU A 24 -29.73 -14.94 30.67
C LEU A 24 -29.95 -13.65 29.87
N SER A 25 -31.21 -13.23 29.88
CA SER A 25 -31.66 -11.88 29.60
C SER A 25 -30.93 -10.92 30.56
N PHE A 26 -29.76 -10.46 30.16
CA PHE A 26 -29.14 -9.26 30.72
C PHE A 26 -29.24 -8.19 29.65
N ALA A 27 -30.39 -7.51 29.64
CA ALA A 27 -30.54 -6.27 28.88
C ALA A 27 -29.59 -5.25 29.51
N TRP A 28 -28.39 -5.14 28.95
CA TRP A 28 -27.63 -3.91 29.09
C TRP A 28 -28.33 -2.89 28.21
N GLU A 29 -29.05 -1.96 28.80
CA GLU A 29 -29.24 -0.66 28.17
C GLU A 29 -27.91 0.08 28.37
N THR A 30 -26.95 -0.19 27.48
CA THR A 30 -25.77 0.68 27.44
C THR A 30 -26.26 2.00 26.88
N PRO A 31 -25.90 3.11 27.53
CA PRO A 31 -26.18 4.41 26.95
C PRO A 31 -25.47 4.46 25.60
N LEU A 32 -26.27 4.54 24.53
CA LEU A 32 -25.81 4.82 23.18
C LEU A 32 -24.89 6.06 23.28
N ALA A 33 -23.74 6.03 22.62
CA ALA A 33 -22.86 7.19 22.64
C ALA A 33 -23.63 8.40 22.08
N SER A 34 -23.75 9.45 22.89
CA SER A 34 -24.29 10.70 22.40
C SER A 34 -23.34 11.29 21.36
N PHE A 35 -23.87 12.08 20.42
CA PHE A 35 -23.05 12.78 19.42
C PHE A 35 -21.87 13.57 20.05
N GLN A 36 -22.07 14.10 21.26
CA GLN A 36 -21.04 14.82 22.00
C GLN A 36 -19.90 13.90 22.46
N GLU A 37 -20.18 12.66 22.85
CA GLU A 37 -19.17 11.70 23.29
C GLU A 37 -18.33 11.19 22.14
N ILE A 38 -18.96 10.90 20.98
CA ILE A 38 -18.24 10.56 19.75
C ILE A 38 -17.31 11.70 19.35
N SER A 39 -17.82 12.94 19.36
CA SER A 39 -17.02 14.12 19.02
C SER A 39 -15.82 14.28 19.95
N LYS A 40 -16.00 14.08 21.27
CA LYS A 40 -14.90 14.10 22.25
C LYS A 40 -13.87 13.00 21.99
N PHE A 41 -14.33 11.79 21.69
CA PHE A 41 -13.46 10.68 21.34
C PHE A 41 -12.64 10.98 20.09
N LEU A 42 -13.28 11.40 19.00
CA LEU A 42 -12.62 11.72 17.73
C LEU A 42 -11.56 12.81 17.88
N ALA A 43 -11.87 13.90 18.60
CA ALA A 43 -10.90 14.96 18.88
C ALA A 43 -9.67 14.45 19.65
N SER A 44 -9.84 13.50 20.56
CA SER A 44 -8.72 12.88 21.29
C SER A 44 -7.90 11.90 20.44
N ALA A 45 -8.55 11.21 19.50
CA ALA A 45 -7.94 10.17 18.67
C ALA A 45 -7.24 10.74 17.42
N GLU A 46 -7.69 11.91 16.93
CA GLU A 46 -7.24 12.55 15.69
C GLU A 46 -5.72 12.62 15.56
N ARG A 47 -5.05 13.24 16.54
CA ARG A 47 -3.59 13.46 16.48
C ARG A 47 -2.81 12.14 16.41
N ARG A 48 -3.30 11.10 17.08
CA ARG A 48 -2.67 9.77 17.07
C ARG A 48 -2.93 9.05 15.74
N ALA A 49 -4.16 9.10 15.26
CA ALA A 49 -4.55 8.51 13.98
C ALA A 49 -3.78 9.15 12.81
N PHE A 50 -3.67 10.47 12.81
CA PHE A 50 -2.93 11.22 11.79
C PHE A 50 -1.46 10.83 11.76
N LYS A 51 -0.77 10.80 12.91
CA LYS A 51 0.63 10.33 12.97
C LYS A 51 0.80 8.90 12.45
N GLN A 52 -0.14 8.01 12.78
CA GLN A 52 -0.12 6.64 12.28
C GLN A 52 -0.32 6.59 10.76
N ALA A 53 -1.23 7.39 10.23
CA ALA A 53 -1.49 7.47 8.79
C ALA A 53 -0.30 8.07 8.02
N VAL A 54 0.31 9.15 8.53
CA VAL A 54 1.54 9.74 7.95
C VAL A 54 2.67 8.72 7.91
N TYR A 55 2.89 7.97 8.99
CA TYR A 55 3.94 6.95 9.01
C TYR A 55 3.69 5.83 7.99
N ALA A 56 2.43 5.46 7.75
CA ALA A 56 2.11 4.51 6.72
C ALA A 56 2.31 5.13 5.32
N VAL A 57 1.54 6.17 5.01
CA VAL A 57 1.35 6.66 3.64
C VAL A 57 2.51 7.54 3.14
N GLN A 58 3.30 8.13 4.04
CA GLN A 58 4.41 9.06 3.72
C GLN A 58 4.00 10.31 2.91
N ASP A 59 2.71 10.65 2.91
CA ASP A 59 2.15 11.85 2.31
C ASP A 59 1.09 12.42 3.26
N ASP A 60 1.28 13.68 3.66
CA ASP A 60 0.43 14.37 4.62
C ASP A 60 -1.01 14.55 4.11
N SER A 61 -1.18 14.80 2.81
CA SER A 61 -2.50 15.02 2.20
C SER A 61 -3.31 13.73 2.15
N ALA A 62 -2.73 12.65 1.63
CA ALA A 62 -3.33 11.33 1.64
C ALA A 62 -3.55 10.80 3.07
N ALA A 63 -2.68 11.13 4.03
CA ALA A 63 -2.87 10.77 5.43
C ALA A 63 -4.11 11.46 6.04
N LEU A 64 -4.33 12.74 5.74
CA LEU A 64 -5.54 13.46 6.16
C LEU A 64 -6.79 12.82 5.56
N ASP A 65 -6.77 12.45 4.28
CA ASP A 65 -7.90 11.80 3.62
C ASP A 65 -8.24 10.46 4.28
N VAL A 66 -7.22 9.64 4.57
CA VAL A 66 -7.40 8.34 5.24
C VAL A 66 -8.02 8.49 6.63
N VAL A 67 -7.58 9.49 7.41
CA VAL A 67 -8.14 9.74 8.74
C VAL A 67 -9.57 10.23 8.64
N GLN A 68 -9.86 11.17 7.75
CA GLN A 68 -11.22 11.69 7.54
C GLN A 68 -12.19 10.57 7.11
N ASP A 69 -11.79 9.74 6.15
CA ASP A 69 -12.56 8.57 5.73
C ASP A 69 -12.84 7.62 6.89
N ALA A 70 -11.86 7.40 7.76
CA ALA A 70 -12.02 6.54 8.93
C ALA A 70 -12.99 7.14 9.96
N MET A 71 -12.91 8.44 10.21
CA MET A 71 -13.83 9.16 11.10
C MET A 71 -15.27 9.15 10.56
N LEU A 72 -15.43 9.40 9.26
CA LEU A 72 -16.74 9.39 8.59
C LEU A 72 -17.41 8.01 8.73
N LYS A 73 -16.69 6.94 8.39
CA LYS A 73 -17.17 5.55 8.51
C LYS A 73 -17.58 5.18 9.93
N LEU A 74 -16.84 5.67 10.94
CA LEU A 74 -17.20 5.44 12.34
C LEU A 74 -18.54 6.13 12.66
N THR A 75 -18.70 7.40 12.27
CA THR A 75 -19.91 8.18 12.56
C THR A 75 -21.14 7.70 11.79
N GLU A 76 -20.98 7.15 10.58
CA GLU A 76 -22.10 6.66 9.77
C GLU A 76 -22.58 5.27 10.22
N SER A 77 -21.66 4.36 10.54
CA SER A 77 -21.99 2.94 10.76
C SER A 77 -22.02 2.51 12.23
N TYR A 78 -21.47 3.32 13.14
CA TYR A 78 -21.27 2.93 14.54
C TYR A 78 -21.60 4.04 15.54
N SER A 79 -22.40 5.05 15.16
CA SER A 79 -22.80 6.13 16.07
C SER A 79 -23.71 5.67 17.22
N ASP A 80 -24.32 4.50 17.08
CA ASP A 80 -25.21 3.86 18.04
C ASP A 80 -24.46 2.98 19.05
N ARG A 81 -23.13 2.87 18.96
CA ARG A 81 -22.35 2.02 19.87
C ARG A 81 -22.04 2.72 21.19
N PRO A 82 -21.87 1.97 22.30
CA PRO A 82 -21.42 2.55 23.55
C PRO A 82 -20.00 3.11 23.41
N VAL A 83 -19.67 4.13 24.20
CA VAL A 83 -18.40 4.88 24.12
C VAL A 83 -17.17 3.97 24.30
N GLU A 84 -17.29 2.92 25.11
CA GLU A 84 -16.22 1.97 25.42
C GLU A 84 -15.79 1.12 24.22
N GLU A 85 -16.70 0.91 23.25
CA GLU A 85 -16.44 0.13 22.03
C GLU A 85 -15.89 0.99 20.88
N LEU A 86 -15.98 2.32 20.97
CA LEU A 86 -15.53 3.23 19.90
C LEU A 86 -14.02 3.13 19.62
N PRO A 87 -13.11 3.11 20.62
CA PRO A 87 -11.67 3.01 20.36
C PRO A 87 -11.24 1.77 19.56
N PRO A 88 -11.64 0.52 19.94
CA PRO A 88 -11.25 -0.65 19.17
C PRO A 88 -11.89 -0.70 17.77
N LEU A 89 -13.11 -0.20 17.61
CA LEU A 89 -13.76 -0.07 16.30
C LEU A 89 -13.03 0.91 15.40
N PHE A 90 -12.73 2.11 15.91
CA PHE A 90 -12.00 3.13 15.17
C PHE A 90 -10.63 2.62 14.70
N GLN A 91 -9.89 1.92 15.57
CA GLN A 91 -8.61 1.34 15.17
C GLN A 91 -8.77 0.36 14.00
N ARG A 92 -9.80 -0.49 14.02
CA ARG A 92 -10.07 -1.43 12.92
C ARG A 92 -10.44 -0.72 11.62
N ILE A 93 -11.28 0.31 11.70
CA ILE A 93 -11.68 1.13 10.55
C ILE A 93 -10.46 1.86 9.97
N LEU A 94 -9.61 2.43 10.82
CA LEU A 94 -8.37 3.10 10.40
C LEU A 94 -7.44 2.14 9.67
N GLN A 95 -7.18 0.94 10.22
CA GLN A 95 -6.34 -0.06 9.55
C GLN A 95 -6.94 -0.52 8.21
N ASN A 96 -8.25 -0.74 8.16
CA ASN A 96 -8.91 -1.13 6.92
C ASN A 96 -8.83 -0.02 5.86
N THR A 97 -8.93 1.24 6.26
CA THR A 97 -8.87 2.39 5.36
C THR A 97 -7.44 2.60 4.84
N ILE A 98 -6.41 2.48 5.69
CA ILE A 98 -5.01 2.48 5.27
C ILE A 98 -4.76 1.35 4.25
N ARG A 99 -5.24 0.13 4.52
CA ARG A 99 -5.08 -1.00 3.59
C ARG A 99 -5.79 -0.77 2.26
N ASP A 100 -7.00 -0.21 2.27
CA ASP A 100 -7.73 0.12 1.05
C ASP A 100 -7.02 1.22 0.24
N HIS A 101 -6.43 2.20 0.91
CA HIS A 101 -5.59 3.22 0.25
C HIS A 101 -4.45 2.56 -0.55
N TYR A 102 -3.69 1.65 0.04
CA TYR A 102 -2.63 0.93 -0.68
C TYR A 102 -3.15 0.06 -1.81
N ARG A 103 -4.31 -0.60 -1.62
CA ARG A 103 -4.94 -1.37 -2.69
C ARG A 103 -5.23 -0.49 -3.91
N ARG A 104 -5.81 0.70 -3.70
CA ARG A 104 -6.10 1.66 -4.78
C ARG A 104 -4.83 2.27 -5.37
N PHE A 105 -3.82 2.55 -4.54
CA PHE A 105 -2.52 3.05 -4.97
C PHE A 105 -1.84 2.06 -5.92
N LYS A 106 -1.79 0.77 -5.55
CA LYS A 106 -1.18 -0.29 -6.37
C LYS A 106 -1.93 -0.52 -7.69
N VAL A 107 -3.26 -0.50 -7.67
CA VAL A 107 -4.05 -0.63 -8.91
C VAL A 107 -3.78 0.56 -9.84
N ARG A 108 -3.72 1.79 -9.30
CA ARG A 108 -3.43 2.98 -10.10
C ARG A 108 -2.01 2.92 -10.66
N SER A 109 -1.00 2.58 -9.84
CA SER A 109 0.40 2.48 -10.28
C SER A 109 0.63 1.33 -11.27
N ALA A 110 -0.13 0.24 -11.17
CA ALA A 110 -0.08 -0.86 -12.14
C ALA A 110 -0.72 -0.50 -13.48
N TRP A 111 -1.75 0.37 -13.47
CA TRP A 111 -2.51 0.72 -14.67
C TRP A 111 -2.08 2.02 -15.35
N THR A 112 -1.41 2.95 -14.65
CA THR A 112 -0.52 3.91 -15.31
C THR A 112 0.74 3.14 -15.65
N PRO A 113 0.94 2.70 -16.91
CA PRO A 113 2.21 2.13 -17.27
C PRO A 113 3.20 3.28 -17.04
N LEU A 114 4.16 3.09 -16.13
CA LEU A 114 5.42 3.81 -16.23
C LEU A 114 5.83 3.63 -17.69
N ALA A 115 5.79 4.71 -18.46
CA ALA A 115 5.82 4.70 -19.92
C ALA A 115 7.14 4.18 -20.53
N GLY A 116 7.93 3.42 -19.77
CA GLY A 116 9.16 2.77 -20.19
C GLY A 116 9.56 1.50 -19.44
N SER A 117 8.68 0.83 -18.67
CA SER A 117 9.08 -0.38 -17.89
C SER A 117 8.28 -1.65 -18.15
N PHE A 118 7.39 -1.69 -19.15
CA PHE A 118 6.66 -2.92 -19.46
C PHE A 118 7.46 -3.84 -20.39
N GLN A 119 8.55 -4.41 -19.88
CA GLN A 119 9.16 -5.64 -20.39
C GLN A 119 9.99 -6.28 -19.29
N ARG A 120 9.39 -7.15 -18.47
CA ARG A 120 9.86 -8.53 -18.23
C ARG A 120 8.91 -9.25 -17.25
N GLY A 121 8.40 -10.39 -17.74
CA GLY A 121 7.93 -11.57 -17.00
C GLY A 121 7.32 -11.39 -15.62
N VAL A 122 6.00 -11.50 -15.56
CA VAL A 122 5.28 -12.02 -14.41
C VAL A 122 5.72 -13.48 -14.20
N GLU A 123 6.33 -13.81 -13.06
CA GLU A 123 6.09 -15.08 -12.39
C GLU A 123 5.94 -14.85 -10.88
N GLU A 124 4.90 -15.47 -10.34
CA GLU A 124 4.49 -15.42 -8.93
C GLU A 124 5.41 -16.32 -8.10
N GLY A 125 6.11 -15.74 -7.14
CA GLY A 125 6.92 -16.49 -6.17
C GLY A 125 7.65 -15.54 -5.25
N ASP A 126 7.58 -15.81 -3.96
CA ASP A 126 8.22 -15.04 -2.90
C ASP A 126 9.73 -14.80 -3.12
N ASP A 127 10.19 -13.77 -2.43
CA ASP A 127 11.57 -13.42 -2.12
C ASP A 127 12.32 -12.53 -3.13
N ASP A 128 12.68 -11.36 -2.61
CA ASP A 128 13.69 -10.42 -3.10
C ASP A 128 13.40 -9.74 -4.44
N PHE A 129 12.43 -8.82 -4.43
CA PHE A 129 12.52 -7.64 -5.30
C PHE A 129 13.73 -6.80 -4.86
N ASP A 130 14.91 -7.18 -5.33
CA ASP A 130 16.11 -6.40 -5.12
C ASP A 130 16.00 -5.15 -6.00
N ILE A 131 15.55 -4.06 -5.38
CA ILE A 131 15.50 -2.73 -6.00
C ILE A 131 16.86 -2.40 -6.61
N LEU A 132 17.96 -2.92 -6.04
CA LEU A 132 19.33 -2.72 -6.54
C LEU A 132 19.58 -3.37 -7.91
N ASP A 133 19.06 -4.58 -8.16
CA ASP A 133 19.13 -5.27 -9.46
C ASP A 133 18.27 -4.55 -10.53
N SER A 134 17.29 -3.78 -10.08
CA SER A 134 16.50 -2.88 -10.95
C SER A 134 17.29 -1.62 -11.35
N VAL A 135 18.32 -1.25 -10.59
CA VAL A 135 19.14 -0.04 -10.82
C VAL A 135 20.37 -0.36 -11.68
N GLU A 136 20.71 -1.61 -11.97
CA GLU A 136 21.90 -1.97 -12.76
C GLU A 136 21.82 -1.65 -14.27
N ASP A 137 20.76 -0.97 -14.73
CA ASP A 137 20.79 -0.24 -16.00
C ASP A 137 20.42 1.25 -15.84
N SER A 138 20.74 1.82 -14.69
CA SER A 138 20.84 3.28 -14.51
C SER A 138 22.18 3.78 -15.01
N GLY A 139 22.54 3.38 -16.24
CA GLY A 139 23.36 4.27 -17.07
C GLY A 139 22.57 5.56 -17.23
N GLU A 140 23.17 6.67 -16.84
CA GLU A 140 22.67 8.05 -16.96
C GLU A 140 22.14 8.32 -18.38
N GLY A 141 20.90 7.93 -18.69
CA GLY A 141 20.43 7.94 -20.08
C GLY A 141 18.92 7.90 -20.23
N ARG A 142 18.17 7.37 -19.26
CA ARG A 142 16.71 7.22 -19.42
C ARG A 142 15.90 8.50 -19.19
N HIS A 143 16.36 9.44 -18.36
CA HIS A 143 15.65 10.71 -18.15
C HIS A 143 15.72 11.65 -19.37
N PHE A 144 16.68 11.42 -20.25
CA PHE A 144 16.89 12.19 -21.46
C PHE A 144 15.99 11.77 -22.63
N SER A 145 15.34 10.61 -22.53
CA SER A 145 14.54 10.05 -23.63
C SER A 145 13.11 10.61 -23.72
N LEU A 146 12.71 11.50 -22.81
CA LEU A 146 11.36 12.09 -22.78
C LEU A 146 11.22 13.39 -23.58
N VAL A 147 12.33 13.95 -24.08
CA VAL A 147 12.36 15.21 -24.84
C VAL A 147 12.82 14.92 -26.28
N PRO A 148 11.97 15.12 -27.31
CA PRO A 148 12.30 14.80 -28.70
C PRO A 148 13.58 15.46 -29.23
N ASP A 149 13.81 16.73 -28.87
CA ASP A 149 15.00 17.48 -29.28
C ASP A 149 16.29 16.86 -28.74
N LEU A 150 16.22 16.29 -27.55
CA LEU A 150 17.38 15.76 -26.89
C LEU A 150 17.78 14.39 -27.45
N GLN A 151 16.80 13.57 -27.86
CA GLN A 151 17.05 12.33 -28.60
C GLN A 151 17.75 12.59 -29.93
N LEU A 152 17.39 13.68 -30.63
CA LEU A 152 18.04 14.09 -31.87
C LEU A 152 19.51 14.45 -31.62
N ASN A 153 19.77 15.29 -30.61
CA ASN A 153 21.12 15.70 -30.23
C ASN A 153 22.00 14.50 -29.83
N GLN A 154 21.45 13.53 -29.10
CA GLN A 154 22.16 12.29 -28.75
C GLN A 154 22.53 11.48 -29.99
N LYS A 155 21.59 11.29 -30.92
CA LYS A 155 21.86 10.60 -32.19
C LYS A 155 22.95 11.28 -33.00
N GLN A 156 22.92 12.62 -33.08
CA GLN A 156 23.97 13.38 -33.76
C GLN A 156 25.33 13.24 -33.09
N THR A 157 25.35 13.25 -31.75
CA THR A 157 26.58 13.08 -30.96
C THR A 157 27.18 11.70 -31.18
N LEU A 158 26.37 10.64 -31.17
CA LEU A 158 26.84 9.27 -31.42
C LEU A 158 27.46 9.11 -32.81
N VAL A 159 26.85 9.70 -33.84
CA VAL A 159 27.40 9.69 -35.20
C VAL A 159 28.77 10.38 -35.23
N LEU A 160 28.96 11.48 -34.51
CA LEU A 160 30.25 12.16 -34.42
C LEU A 160 31.32 11.28 -33.74
N ILE A 161 30.93 10.59 -32.66
CA ILE A 161 31.82 9.68 -31.93
C ILE A 161 32.25 8.51 -32.83
N GLU A 162 31.32 7.94 -33.60
CA GLU A 162 31.63 6.84 -34.52
C GLU A 162 32.60 7.26 -35.63
N ILE A 163 32.40 8.45 -36.20
CA ILE A 163 33.33 9.03 -37.18
C ILE A 163 34.71 9.27 -36.52
N ALA A 164 34.75 9.76 -35.29
CA ALA A 164 36.02 9.98 -34.57
C ALA A 164 36.74 8.65 -34.28
N LEU A 165 36.01 7.60 -33.91
CA LEU A 165 36.56 6.25 -33.68
C LEU A 165 37.12 5.64 -34.97
N GLN A 166 36.44 5.82 -36.11
CA GLN A 166 36.92 5.33 -37.40
C GLN A 166 38.24 6.02 -37.83
N ASN A 167 38.43 7.27 -37.44
CA ASN A 167 39.65 8.03 -37.72
C ASN A 167 40.80 7.74 -36.74
N LEU A 168 40.58 6.91 -35.71
CA LEU A 168 41.62 6.58 -34.73
C LEU A 168 42.55 5.44 -35.23
N PRO A 169 43.88 5.55 -35.02
CA PRO A 169 44.82 4.50 -35.37
C PRO A 169 44.57 3.19 -34.58
N PRO A 170 44.83 2.01 -35.19
CA PRO A 170 44.30 0.72 -34.73
C PRO A 170 44.70 0.32 -33.30
N ARG A 171 45.86 0.78 -32.81
CA ARG A 171 46.31 0.50 -31.43
C ARG A 171 45.42 1.11 -30.33
N GLN A 172 44.61 2.11 -30.66
CA GLN A 172 43.72 2.80 -29.72
C GLN A 172 42.27 2.32 -29.80
N ARG A 173 41.95 1.41 -30.73
CA ARG A 173 40.58 0.89 -30.95
C ARG A 173 40.29 -0.41 -30.19
N GLU A 174 41.30 -1.06 -29.64
CA GLU A 174 41.21 -2.40 -29.03
C GLU A 174 41.35 -2.41 -27.50
N ALA A 175 41.49 -1.24 -26.87
CA ALA A 175 41.60 -1.08 -25.41
C ALA A 175 40.24 -0.71 -24.81
#